data_AF-A0A3B8MUN6-F1
#
_entry.id   AF-A0A3B8MUN6-F1
#
_cell.length_a   1.000
_cell.length_b   1.000
_cell.length_c   1.000
_cell.angle_alpha   90.00
_cell.angle_beta   90.00
_cell.angle_gamma   90.00
#
_symmetry.space_group_name_H-M   'P 1'
#
loop_
_entity.id
_entity.type
_entity.pdbx_description
1 polymer ?
#
loop_
_entity_poly.entity_id
_entity_poly.type
_entity_poly.pdbx_seq_one_letter_code
_entity_poly.pdbx_strand_id
1 'polypeptide(L)'
;MQDIDFKKEITTVWSFPERGKWKTHKGNYRGNFAPQIPRNVILRYSQEGDFVLDPMVGSGTTLIETKILNRRGIGFDINPDSVELTKRNLDFDGDYKYEQVVRVGDVRNLKEISDISIDLIITHPPYLNII
;
A
#
# COMPACT_ATOMS: atom_id res chain seq x y z
N MET A 1 14.69 -8.98 11.64
CA MET A 1 13.93 -8.06 10.75
C MET A 1 14.97 -7.30 9.95
N GLN A 2 14.82 -7.08 8.64
CA GLN A 2 15.71 -6.14 7.95
C GLN A 2 15.47 -4.77 8.56
N ASP A 3 16.50 -4.12 9.08
CA ASP A 3 16.41 -2.74 9.54
C ASP A 3 16.14 -1.86 8.32
N ILE A 4 14.91 -1.38 8.20
CA ILE A 4 14.52 -0.46 7.14
C ILE A 4 15.01 0.91 7.55
N ASP A 5 16.12 1.36 6.95
CA ASP A 5 16.62 2.73 7.11
C ASP A 5 15.66 3.71 6.44
N PHE A 6 14.72 4.22 7.24
CA PHE A 6 13.71 5.16 6.79
C PHE A 6 13.55 6.28 7.81
N LYS A 7 13.75 7.51 7.34
CA LYS A 7 13.44 8.73 8.09
C LYS A 7 12.15 9.34 7.55
N LYS A 8 11.23 9.70 8.45
CA LYS A 8 10.00 10.40 8.09
C LYS A 8 10.34 11.77 7.49
N GLU A 9 9.81 12.05 6.32
CA GLU A 9 9.90 13.36 5.69
C GLU A 9 8.81 14.27 6.26
N ILE A 10 9.21 15.44 6.77
CA ILE A 10 8.35 16.35 7.53
C ILE A 10 8.00 17.67 6.83
N THR A 11 8.65 17.94 5.72
CA THR A 11 8.40 19.12 4.88
C THR A 11 7.36 18.81 3.81
N THR A 12 7.07 19.80 2.96
CA THR A 12 6.14 19.65 1.82
C THR A 12 6.80 19.03 0.58
N VAL A 13 8.12 18.92 0.55
CA VAL A 13 8.89 18.35 -0.57
C VAL A 13 9.69 17.17 -0.05
N TRP A 14 9.39 15.97 -0.55
CA TRP A 14 10.03 14.74 -0.12
C TRP A 14 11.04 14.28 -1.17
N SER A 15 12.24 13.92 -0.74
CA SER A 15 13.29 13.43 -1.63
C SER A 15 13.73 12.04 -1.20
N PHE A 16 13.53 11.06 -2.08
CA PHE A 16 13.97 9.68 -1.89
C PHE A 16 14.90 9.32 -3.07
N PRO A 17 16.21 9.59 -2.96
CA PRO A 17 17.16 9.38 -4.06
C PRO A 17 17.20 7.92 -4.53
N GLU A 18 16.99 6.99 -3.60
CA GLU A 18 16.94 5.56 -3.88
C GLU A 18 15.55 5.00 -3.58
N ARG A 19 15.02 4.18 -4.49
CA ARG A 19 13.78 3.44 -4.27
C ARG A 19 14.02 2.30 -3.28
N GLY A 20 13.16 2.19 -2.27
CA GLY A 20 13.18 1.08 -1.34
C GLY A 20 12.98 -0.28 -2.02
N LYS A 21 13.79 -1.27 -1.61
CA LYS A 21 13.75 -2.66 -2.11
C LYS A 21 13.54 -3.69 -0.99
N TRP A 22 13.09 -3.24 0.19
CA TRP A 22 12.88 -4.15 1.33
C TRP A 22 11.67 -5.06 1.10
N LYS A 23 11.70 -6.24 1.71
CA LYS A 23 10.69 -7.30 1.53
C LYS A 23 10.52 -7.63 0.05
N THR A 24 9.31 -7.45 -0.48
CA THR A 24 8.91 -7.84 -1.84
C THR A 24 8.75 -6.65 -2.77
N HIS A 25 9.13 -5.44 -2.34
CA HIS A 25 9.03 -4.24 -3.16
C HIS A 25 9.86 -4.35 -4.44
N LYS A 26 9.19 -4.19 -5.59
CA LYS A 26 9.81 -4.13 -6.92
C LYS A 26 9.35 -2.89 -7.67
N GLY A 27 10.21 -2.32 -8.51
CA GLY A 27 9.91 -1.16 -9.35
C GLY A 27 9.48 -1.51 -10.77
N ASN A 28 9.13 -2.77 -11.04
CA ASN A 28 8.83 -3.28 -12.38
C ASN A 28 7.33 -3.26 -12.73
N TYR A 29 6.46 -2.88 -11.80
CA TYR A 29 5.04 -2.65 -12.08
C TYR A 29 4.85 -1.21 -12.53
N ARG A 30 4.25 -1.02 -13.71
CA ARG A 30 4.02 0.31 -14.28
C ARG A 30 3.08 1.11 -13.38
N GLY A 31 3.46 2.33 -13.05
CA GLY A 31 2.63 3.23 -12.24
C GLY A 31 2.64 2.95 -10.73
N ASN A 32 3.59 2.18 -10.19
CA ASN A 32 3.75 2.08 -8.74
C ASN A 32 4.62 3.21 -8.15
N PHE A 33 4.24 3.76 -6.99
CA PHE A 33 5.11 4.70 -6.27
C PHE A 33 6.21 3.97 -5.51
N ALA A 34 7.27 4.70 -5.14
CA ALA A 34 8.32 4.19 -4.24
C ALA A 34 7.73 3.91 -2.85
N PRO A 35 8.13 2.82 -2.15
CA PRO A 35 7.52 2.43 -0.89
C PRO A 35 7.73 3.45 0.25
N GLN A 36 8.72 4.33 0.12
CA GLN A 36 8.88 5.47 1.03
C GLN A 36 7.65 6.40 1.06
N ILE A 37 6.94 6.56 -0.07
CA ILE A 37 5.77 7.43 -0.18
C ILE A 37 4.62 6.96 0.73
N PRO A 38 4.07 5.73 0.55
CA PRO A 38 3.01 5.24 1.42
C PRO A 38 3.51 5.07 2.85
N ARG A 39 4.76 4.65 3.07
CA ARG A 39 5.34 4.56 4.41
C ARG A 39 5.26 5.89 5.16
N ASN A 40 5.64 6.99 4.50
CA ASN A 40 5.60 8.32 5.11
C ASN A 40 4.17 8.77 5.43
N VAL A 41 3.23 8.52 4.52
CA VAL A 41 1.80 8.85 4.70
C VAL A 41 1.18 8.03 5.83
N ILE A 42 1.35 6.71 5.82
CA ILE A 42 0.82 5.78 6.84
C ILE A 42 1.35 6.15 8.22
N LEU A 43 2.66 6.38 8.37
CA LEU A 43 3.25 6.77 9.65
C LEU A 43 2.84 8.17 10.14
N ARG A 44 2.33 9.03 9.25
CA ARG A 44 1.92 10.40 9.57
C ARG A 44 0.45 10.49 9.93
N TYR A 45 -0.40 9.70 9.27
CA TYR A 45 -1.86 9.86 9.31
C TYR A 45 -2.61 8.61 9.78
N SER A 46 -1.92 7.60 10.31
CA SER A 46 -2.54 6.43 10.93
C SER A 46 -1.75 5.95 12.14
N GLN A 47 -2.41 5.19 13.00
CA GLN A 47 -1.85 4.47 14.14
C GLN A 47 -1.78 2.97 13.84
N GLU A 48 -1.12 2.23 14.73
CA GLU A 48 -1.13 0.77 14.64
C GLU A 48 -2.54 0.24 14.85
N GLY A 49 -2.98 -0.71 14.02
CA GLY A 49 -4.32 -1.29 14.06
C GLY A 49 -5.37 -0.59 13.21
N ASP A 50 -5.11 0.65 12.77
CA ASP A 50 -6.01 1.41 11.89
C ASP A 50 -6.25 0.69 10.55
N PHE A 51 -7.43 0.92 9.99
CA PHE A 51 -7.83 0.45 8.66
C PHE A 51 -7.33 1.41 7.58
N VAL A 52 -6.52 0.89 6.67
CA VAL A 52 -5.96 1.64 5.54
C VAL A 52 -6.47 1.05 4.23
N LEU A 53 -7.13 1.85 3.40
CA LEU A 53 -7.70 1.43 2.13
C LEU A 53 -6.88 1.95 0.94
N ASP A 54 -6.58 1.04 0.01
CA ASP A 54 -6.10 1.35 -1.34
C ASP A 54 -7.03 0.74 -2.38
N PRO A 55 -7.96 1.52 -2.96
CA PRO A 55 -8.96 0.98 -3.89
C PRO A 55 -8.43 0.74 -5.32
N MET A 56 -7.15 1.00 -5.60
CA MET A 56 -6.47 0.73 -6.87
C MET A 56 -5.05 0.18 -6.59
N VAL A 57 -5.00 -0.97 -5.92
CA VAL A 57 -3.83 -1.48 -5.19
C VAL A 57 -2.63 -1.86 -6.07
N GLY A 58 -2.85 -2.14 -7.36
CA GLY A 58 -1.79 -2.42 -8.33
C GLY A 58 -0.87 -3.57 -7.91
N SER A 59 0.42 -3.29 -7.71
CA SER A 59 1.40 -4.28 -7.23
C SER A 59 1.43 -4.49 -5.72
N GLY A 60 0.60 -3.79 -4.94
CA GLY A 60 0.49 -4.03 -3.50
C GLY A 60 1.38 -3.17 -2.61
N THR A 61 2.06 -2.14 -3.13
CA THR A 61 3.04 -1.35 -2.36
C THR A 61 2.44 -0.78 -1.07
N THR A 62 1.21 -0.27 -1.10
CA THR A 62 0.50 0.18 0.10
C THR A 62 0.31 -0.95 1.10
N LEU A 63 -0.17 -2.11 0.65
CA LEU A 63 -0.47 -3.24 1.54
C LEU A 63 0.77 -3.90 2.14
N ILE A 64 1.89 -3.88 1.43
CA ILE A 64 3.17 -4.34 1.97
C ILE A 64 3.57 -3.42 3.13
N GLU A 65 3.44 -2.09 2.98
CA GLU A 65 3.76 -1.14 4.04
C GLU A 65 2.78 -1.23 5.22
N THR A 66 1.47 -1.39 4.99
CA THR A 66 0.51 -1.59 6.09
C THR A 66 0.82 -2.87 6.86
N LYS A 67 1.18 -3.98 6.18
CA LYS A 67 1.62 -5.23 6.83
C LYS A 67 2.85 -5.00 7.71
N ILE A 68 3.89 -4.37 7.17
CA ILE A 68 5.14 -4.07 7.90
C ILE A 68 4.88 -3.16 9.11
N LEU A 69 3.98 -2.19 8.95
CA LEU A 69 3.66 -1.19 9.98
C LEU A 69 2.51 -1.62 10.90
N ASN A 70 2.04 -2.87 10.83
CA ASN A 70 0.93 -3.36 11.66
C ASN A 70 -0.34 -2.50 11.53
N ARG A 71 -0.76 -2.18 10.30
CA ARG A 71 -2.08 -1.64 9.96
C ARG A 71 -2.93 -2.73 9.30
N ARG A 72 -4.25 -2.56 9.33
CA ARG A 72 -5.21 -3.43 8.64
C ARG A 72 -5.42 -2.90 7.23
N GLY A 73 -4.60 -3.36 6.29
CA GLY A 73 -4.70 -2.94 4.91
C GLY A 73 -5.81 -3.66 4.16
N ILE A 74 -6.59 -2.91 3.39
CA ILE A 74 -7.61 -3.40 2.47
C ILE A 74 -7.28 -2.86 1.08
N GLY A 75 -7.16 -3.76 0.11
CA GLY A 75 -6.85 -3.41 -1.28
C GLY A 75 -7.89 -3.95 -2.26
N PHE A 76 -8.27 -3.09 -3.21
CA PHE A 76 -9.04 -3.50 -4.38
C PHE A 76 -8.27 -3.17 -5.65
N ASP A 77 -8.45 -3.98 -6.68
CA ASP A 77 -8.10 -3.60 -8.05
C ASP A 77 -9.13 -4.17 -9.02
N ILE A 78 -9.38 -3.45 -10.11
CA ILE A 78 -10.28 -3.94 -11.16
C ILE A 78 -9.61 -5.05 -11.98
N ASN A 79 -8.26 -5.07 -12.02
CA ASN A 79 -7.49 -6.08 -12.74
C ASN A 79 -7.20 -7.30 -11.83
N PRO A 80 -7.75 -8.49 -12.15
CA PRO A 80 -7.46 -9.72 -11.39
C PRO A 80 -5.97 -10.08 -11.33
N ASP A 81 -5.20 -9.79 -12.38
CA ASP A 81 -3.76 -10.09 -12.40
C ASP A 81 -3.00 -9.24 -11.37
N SER A 82 -3.42 -7.99 -11.16
CA SER A 82 -2.87 -7.10 -10.15
C SER A 82 -3.19 -7.58 -8.74
N VAL A 83 -4.41 -8.11 -8.52
CA VAL A 83 -4.80 -8.73 -7.25
C VAL A 83 -3.95 -9.96 -6.93
N GLU A 84 -3.75 -10.85 -7.91
CA GLU A 84 -2.91 -12.04 -7.73
C GLU A 84 -1.42 -11.70 -7.57
N LEU A 85 -0.94 -10.66 -8.26
CA LEU A 85 0.40 -10.11 -8.03
C LEU A 85 0.54 -9.57 -6.61
N THR A 86 -0.45 -8.81 -6.13
CA THR A 86 -0.44 -8.24 -4.78
C THR A 86 -0.44 -9.34 -3.72
N LYS A 87 -1.27 -10.38 -3.86
CA LYS A 87 -1.27 -11.54 -2.95
C LYS A 87 0.10 -12.21 -2.89
N ARG A 88 0.74 -12.45 -4.04
CA ARG A 88 2.11 -13.00 -4.10
C ARG A 88 3.13 -12.07 -3.45
N ASN A 89 3.01 -10.76 -3.63
CA ASN A 89 3.91 -9.82 -2.99
C ASN A 89 3.66 -9.69 -1.48
N LEU A 90 2.49 -10.08 -0.97
CA LEU A 90 2.20 -10.13 0.47
C LEU A 90 2.69 -11.42 1.13
N ASP A 91 3.05 -12.42 0.34
CA ASP A 91 3.58 -13.72 0.78
C ASP A 91 5.05 -13.59 1.18
N PHE A 92 5.28 -12.94 2.32
CA PHE A 92 6.58 -12.87 2.98
C PHE A 92 6.42 -13.00 4.49
N ASP A 93 7.41 -13.68 5.09
CA ASP A 93 7.43 -13.96 6.52
C ASP A 93 7.77 -12.73 7.38
N GLY A 94 7.30 -12.80 8.62
CA GLY A 94 7.61 -11.88 9.70
C GLY A 94 6.55 -11.92 10.80
N ASP A 95 6.85 -11.26 11.91
CA ASP A 95 5.93 -11.08 13.03
C ASP A 95 5.04 -9.85 12.76
N TYR A 96 3.91 -10.07 12.08
CA TYR A 96 2.93 -9.03 11.76
C TYR A 96 1.60 -9.32 12.46
N LYS A 97 0.96 -8.27 12.98
CA LYS A 97 -0.25 -8.42 13.81
C LYS A 97 -1.54 -8.58 13.01
N TYR A 98 -1.56 -8.16 11.75
CA TYR A 98 -2.78 -8.08 10.95
C TYR A 98 -2.59 -8.66 9.56
N GLU A 99 -3.55 -9.48 9.15
CA GLU A 99 -3.70 -9.95 7.77
C GLU A 99 -4.19 -8.82 6.88
N GLN A 100 -3.77 -8.85 5.62
CA GLN A 100 -4.15 -7.88 4.61
C GLN A 100 -5.24 -8.47 3.72
N VAL A 101 -6.27 -7.68 3.42
CA VAL A 101 -7.39 -8.12 2.57
C VAL A 101 -7.17 -7.60 1.16
N VAL A 102 -7.20 -8.48 0.15
CA VAL A 102 -7.06 -8.11 -1.27
C VAL A 102 -8.18 -8.75 -2.07
N ARG A 103 -8.91 -7.96 -2.85
CA ARG A 103 -10.06 -8.41 -3.64
C ARG A 103 -10.08 -7.78 -5.03
N VAL A 104 -10.70 -8.47 -5.97
CA VAL A 104 -11.06 -7.86 -7.25
C VAL A 104 -12.28 -6.97 -7.03
N GLY A 105 -12.22 -5.70 -7.45
CA GLY A 105 -13.31 -4.75 -7.28
C GLY A 105 -13.12 -3.45 -8.04
N ASP A 106 -14.23 -2.81 -8.38
CA ASP A 106 -14.25 -1.49 -9.02
C ASP A 106 -14.40 -0.41 -7.94
N VAL A 107 -13.46 0.55 -7.89
CA VAL A 107 -13.49 1.67 -6.95
C VAL A 107 -14.78 2.50 -6.99
N ARG A 108 -15.49 2.49 -8.13
CA ARG A 108 -16.79 3.17 -8.29
C ARG A 108 -17.91 2.48 -7.51
N ASN A 109 -17.68 1.26 -6.99
CA ASN A 109 -18.66 0.44 -6.29
C ASN A 109 -18.02 -0.35 -5.13
N LEU A 110 -17.78 0.32 -4.01
CA LEU A 110 -17.19 -0.27 -2.79
C LEU A 110 -18.25 -0.65 -1.73
N LYS A 111 -19.35 -1.29 -2.13
CA LYS A 111 -20.47 -1.66 -1.23
C LYS A 111 -20.10 -2.62 -0.10
N GLU A 112 -18.98 -3.33 -0.22
CA GLU A 112 -18.46 -4.23 0.81
C GLU A 112 -17.78 -3.49 1.97
N ILE A 113 -17.47 -2.20 1.81
CA ILE A 113 -16.90 -1.36 2.86
C ILE A 113 -18.02 -0.68 3.62
N SER A 114 -18.03 -0.84 4.94
CA SER A 114 -18.95 -0.16 5.84
C SER A 114 -18.67 1.34 5.90
N ASP A 115 -19.71 2.15 6.06
CA ASP A 115 -19.55 3.59 6.25
C ASP A 115 -18.73 3.90 7.51
N ILE A 116 -17.86 4.92 7.43
CA ILE A 116 -17.06 5.42 8.56
C ILE A 116 -16.14 4.33 9.18
N SER A 117 -15.75 3.32 8.39
CA SER A 117 -14.92 2.21 8.89
C SER A 117 -13.44 2.28 8.47
N ILE A 118 -13.04 3.29 7.70
CA ILE A 118 -11.68 3.45 7.17
C ILE A 118 -11.05 4.69 7.78
N ASP A 119 -9.86 4.54 8.35
CA ASP A 119 -9.12 5.62 9.02
C ASP A 119 -8.24 6.41 8.05
N LEU A 120 -7.71 5.74 7.01
CA LEU A 120 -6.85 6.36 5.99
C LEU A 120 -7.12 5.74 4.62
N ILE A 121 -7.29 6.59 3.60
CA ILE A 121 -7.31 6.18 2.19
C ILE A 121 -6.04 6.71 1.52
N ILE A 122 -5.27 5.82 0.89
CA ILE A 122 -4.11 6.18 0.08
C ILE A 122 -4.09 5.30 -1.16
N THR A 123 -3.91 5.94 -2.32
CA THR A 123 -3.84 5.24 -3.59
C THR A 123 -3.09 6.05 -4.62
N HIS A 124 -2.66 5.38 -5.69
CA HIS A 124 -2.03 6.01 -6.84
C HIS A 124 -2.89 5.75 -8.08
N PRO A 125 -3.88 6.61 -8.36
CA PRO A 125 -4.80 6.39 -9.46
C PRO A 125 -4.07 6.40 -10.81
N PRO A 126 -4.61 5.73 -11.84
CA PRO A 126 -4.09 5.86 -13.19
C PRO A 126 -4.26 7.30 -13.68
N TYR A 127 -3.20 7.88 -14.24
CA TYR A 127 -3.23 9.19 -14.88
C TYR A 127 -3.24 9.04 -16.41
N LEU A 128 -3.87 9.99 -17.09
CA LEU A 128 -4.13 10.01 -18.54
C LEU A 128 -2.86 9.67 -19.38
N ASN A 129 -2.90 8.61 -20.19
CA ASN A 129 -1.99 8.24 -21.30
C ASN A 129 -0.46 8.46 -21.17
N ILE A 130 0.11 8.62 -19.97
CA ILE A 130 1.58 8.72 -19.75
C ILE A 130 2.12 7.41 -19.15
N ILE A 131 1.40 6.31 -19.30
CA ILE A 131 1.90 4.98 -18.90
C ILE A 131 2.32 4.21 -20.13
#